data_AF-A0A481YG91-F1
#
_entry.id   AF-A0A481YG91-F1
#
_cell.length_a   1.000
_cell.length_b   1.000
_cell.length_c   1.000
_cell.angle_alpha   90.00
_cell.angle_beta   90.00
_cell.angle_gamma   90.00
#
_symmetry.space_group_name_H-M   'P 1'
#
loop_
_entity.id
_entity.type
_entity.pdbx_description
1 polymer ?
#
loop_
_entity_poly.entity_id
_entity_poly.type
_entity_poly.pdbx_seq_one_letter_code
_entity_poly.pdbx_strand_id
1 'polypeptide(L)'
;MTLFLIINIVMISCGSGGPAPKEGQAAKADGTVIDLAKVSKKIKDVVEFATSVKVIHTLVKSVYELAKAIGKKIKQNSEELE
;
A
#
# COMPACT_ATOMS: atom_id res chain seq x y z
N MET A 1 -35.05 -7.64 -34.59
CA MET A 1 -35.82 -7.52 -33.33
C MET A 1 -35.15 -8.24 -32.16
N THR A 2 -34.60 -9.45 -32.38
CA THR A 2 -33.86 -10.23 -31.37
C THR A 2 -32.53 -9.59 -30.93
N LEU A 3 -31.77 -8.99 -31.85
CA LEU A 3 -30.49 -8.34 -31.52
C LEU A 3 -30.64 -7.12 -30.59
N PHE A 4 -31.70 -6.33 -30.78
CA PHE A 4 -32.02 -5.19 -29.93
C PHE A 4 -32.42 -5.62 -28.51
N LEU A 5 -33.15 -6.73 -28.38
CA LEU A 5 -33.52 -7.31 -27.08
C LEU A 5 -32.30 -7.83 -26.32
N ILE A 6 -31.37 -8.53 -26.99
CA ILE A 6 -30.16 -9.07 -26.37
C ILE A 6 -29.27 -7.94 -25.84
N ILE A 7 -29.07 -6.86 -26.61
CA ILE A 7 -28.28 -5.70 -26.18
C ILE A 7 -28.90 -5.02 -24.95
N ASN A 8 -30.22 -4.87 -24.90
CA ASN A 8 -30.90 -4.30 -23.73
C ASN A 8 -30.78 -5.19 -22.47
N ILE A 9 -30.88 -6.51 -22.63
CA ILE A 9 -30.68 -7.47 -21.53
C ILE A 9 -29.23 -7.43 -21.02
N VAL A 10 -28.25 -7.34 -21.91
CA VAL A 10 -26.82 -7.23 -21.54
C VAL A 10 -26.52 -5.92 -20.83
N MET A 11 -27.14 -4.80 -21.23
CA MET A 11 -26.98 -3.51 -20.54
C MET A 11 -27.57 -3.51 -19.13
N ILE A 12 -28.70 -4.20 -18.91
CA ILE A 12 -29.31 -4.39 -17.58
C ILE A 12 -28.50 -5.38 -16.73
N SER A 13 -27.97 -6.46 -17.34
CA SER A 13 -27.18 -7.47 -16.62
C SER A 13 -25.77 -7.00 -16.27
N CYS A 14 -25.20 -6.04 -17.02
CA CYS A 14 -23.89 -5.44 -16.73
C CYS A 14 -23.99 -4.21 -15.79
N GLY A 15 -25.20 -3.78 -15.42
CA GLY A 15 -25.44 -2.60 -14.58
C GLY A 15 -26.15 -2.88 -13.25
N SER A 16 -26.50 -4.12 -12.93
CA SER A 16 -27.34 -4.48 -11.77
C SER A 16 -26.59 -5.04 -10.56
N GLY A 17 -25.26 -4.89 -10.49
CA GLY A 17 -24.45 -5.49 -9.44
C GLY A 17 -24.69 -4.97 -8.03
N GLY A 18 -25.17 -3.74 -7.82
CA GLY A 18 -25.35 -3.20 -6.47
C GLY A 18 -25.78 -1.74 -6.43
N PRO A 19 -25.98 -1.17 -5.24
CA PRO A 19 -26.33 0.24 -5.08
C PRO A 19 -25.34 1.14 -5.83
N ALA A 20 -25.86 2.13 -6.57
CA ALA A 20 -25.00 3.12 -7.21
C ALA A 20 -24.09 3.76 -6.13
N PRO A 21 -22.77 3.81 -6.37
CA PRO A 21 -21.85 4.36 -5.39
C PRO A 21 -22.19 5.84 -5.14
N LYS A 22 -22.23 6.21 -3.87
CA LYS A 22 -22.41 7.62 -3.45
C LYS A 22 -21.08 8.38 -3.60
N GLU A 23 -21.11 9.70 -3.47
CA GLU A 23 -19.89 10.49 -3.46
C GLU A 23 -18.88 9.95 -2.44
N GLY A 24 -17.62 9.81 -2.86
CA GLY A 24 -16.56 9.22 -2.04
C GLY A 24 -16.57 7.68 -1.97
N GLN A 25 -17.41 7.02 -2.76
CA GLN A 25 -17.45 5.56 -2.87
C GLN A 25 -17.11 5.08 -4.28
N ALA A 26 -16.52 3.89 -4.39
CA ALA A 26 -16.32 3.18 -5.66
C ALA A 26 -17.06 1.85 -5.61
N ALA A 27 -17.78 1.50 -6.67
CA ALA A 27 -18.44 0.20 -6.78
C ALA A 27 -17.62 -0.72 -7.69
N LYS A 28 -17.44 -1.97 -7.26
CA LYS A 28 -16.94 -3.04 -8.10
C LYS A 28 -18.06 -3.60 -8.98
N ALA A 29 -17.68 -4.29 -10.04
CA ALA A 29 -18.63 -5.00 -10.92
C ALA A 29 -19.45 -6.07 -10.18
N ASP A 30 -18.94 -6.58 -9.04
CA ASP A 30 -19.61 -7.55 -8.17
C ASP A 30 -20.60 -6.92 -7.16
N GLY A 31 -20.81 -5.59 -7.21
CA GLY A 31 -21.71 -4.89 -6.29
C GLY A 31 -21.08 -4.41 -4.99
N THR A 32 -19.84 -4.79 -4.72
CA THR A 32 -19.13 -4.35 -3.51
C THR A 32 -18.85 -2.85 -3.58
N VAL A 33 -19.26 -2.12 -2.55
CA VAL A 33 -19.00 -0.69 -2.40
C VAL A 33 -17.78 -0.45 -1.51
N ILE A 34 -16.82 0.29 -2.02
CA ILE A 34 -15.57 0.69 -1.35
C ILE A 34 -15.73 2.14 -0.89
N ASP A 35 -15.51 2.37 0.40
CA ASP A 35 -15.39 3.71 0.98
C ASP A 35 -13.94 4.22 0.83
N LEU A 36 -13.74 5.23 -0.02
CA LEU A 36 -12.40 5.76 -0.29
C LEU A 36 -11.80 6.50 0.91
N ALA A 37 -12.62 7.14 1.75
CA ALA A 37 -12.15 7.84 2.94
C ALA A 37 -11.60 6.83 3.95
N LYS A 38 -12.31 5.71 4.15
CA LYS A 38 -11.86 4.61 5.01
C LYS A 38 -10.59 3.94 4.49
N VAL A 39 -10.47 3.73 3.18
CA VAL A 39 -9.25 3.18 2.56
C VAL A 39 -8.09 4.15 2.71
N SER A 40 -8.28 5.44 2.42
CA SER A 40 -7.25 6.47 2.58
C SER A 40 -6.73 6.52 4.02
N LYS A 41 -7.63 6.47 5.02
CA LYS A 41 -7.24 6.41 6.43
C LYS A 41 -6.40 5.18 6.74
N LYS A 42 -6.83 3.98 6.32
CA LYS A 42 -6.06 2.73 6.53
C LYS A 42 -4.68 2.79 5.89
N ILE A 43 -4.56 3.38 4.69
CA ILE A 43 -3.25 3.56 4.03
C ILE A 43 -2.36 4.47 4.86
N LYS A 44 -2.88 5.61 5.36
CA LYS A 44 -2.11 6.50 6.25
C LYS A 44 -1.63 5.78 7.50
N ASP A 45 -2.53 5.08 8.19
CA ASP A 45 -2.22 4.35 9.42
C ASP A 45 -1.11 3.29 9.19
N VAL A 46 -1.18 2.56 8.08
CA VAL A 46 -0.18 1.55 7.71
C VAL A 46 1.17 2.19 7.36
N VAL A 47 1.17 3.33 6.65
CA VAL A 47 2.41 4.04 6.29
C VAL A 47 3.11 4.61 7.53
N GLU A 48 2.33 5.15 8.48
CA GLU A 48 2.87 5.64 9.75
C GLU A 48 3.50 4.49 10.54
N PHE A 49 2.78 3.37 10.69
CA PHE A 49 3.32 2.18 11.35
C PHE A 49 4.59 1.66 10.67
N ALA A 50 4.60 1.55 9.34
CA ALA A 50 5.78 1.11 8.59
C ALA A 50 6.99 2.03 8.78
N THR A 51 6.75 3.34 8.92
CA THR A 51 7.81 4.31 9.21
C THR A 51 8.42 4.07 10.59
N SER A 52 7.58 3.85 11.61
CA SER A 52 8.05 3.50 12.96
C SER A 52 8.86 2.19 12.97
N VAL A 53 8.39 1.16 12.26
CA VAL A 53 9.11 -0.12 12.13
C VAL A 53 10.46 0.07 11.44
N LYS A 54 10.56 0.92 10.41
CA LYS A 54 11.82 1.21 9.71
C LYS A 54 12.87 1.86 10.64
N VAL A 55 12.44 2.72 11.55
CA VAL A 55 13.32 3.32 12.56
C VAL A 55 13.86 2.26 13.50
N ILE A 56 12.99 1.38 14.03
CA ILE A 56 13.40 0.27 14.89
C ILE A 56 14.38 -0.66 14.17
N HIS A 57 14.08 -1.03 12.92
CA HIS A 57 14.95 -1.89 12.12
C HIS A 57 16.33 -1.25 11.90
N THR A 58 16.39 0.06 11.60
CA THR A 58 17.65 0.80 11.48
C THR A 58 18.43 0.80 12.78
N LEU A 59 17.77 0.98 13.93
CA LEU A 59 18.40 0.97 15.24
C LEU A 59 18.94 -0.43 15.61
N VAL A 60 18.19 -1.49 15.35
CA VAL A 60 18.66 -2.87 15.56
C VAL A 60 19.87 -3.16 14.65
N LYS A 61 19.82 -2.71 13.40
CA LYS A 61 20.94 -2.85 12.46
C LYS A 61 22.17 -2.07 12.93
N SER A 62 22.01 -0.86 13.46
CA SER A 62 23.15 -0.09 13.98
C SER A 62 23.80 -0.79 15.17
N VAL A 63 23.02 -1.35 16.10
CA VAL A 63 23.55 -2.16 17.22
C VAL A 63 24.31 -3.39 16.69
N TYR A 64 23.79 -4.07 15.69
CA TYR A 64 24.48 -5.20 15.06
C TYR A 64 25.82 -4.81 14.43
N GLU A 65 25.88 -3.68 13.71
CA GLU A 65 27.14 -3.17 13.15
C GLU A 65 28.13 -2.73 14.24
N LEU A 66 27.65 -2.11 15.33
CA LEU A 66 28.50 -1.80 16.50
C LEU A 66 29.04 -3.07 17.14
N ALA A 67 28.22 -4.11 17.27
CA ALA A 67 28.64 -5.41 17.81
C ALA A 67 29.77 -6.04 16.97
N LYS A 68 29.73 -5.92 15.62
CA LYS A 68 30.82 -6.37 14.73
C LYS A 68 32.14 -5.62 14.93
N ALA A 69 32.10 -4.43 15.51
CA ALA A 69 33.26 -3.60 15.77
C ALA A 69 33.88 -3.83 17.17
N ILE A 70 33.21 -4.58 18.06
CA ILE A 70 33.74 -4.91 19.39
C ILE A 70 35.08 -5.65 19.24
N GLY A 71 36.09 -5.19 19.98
CA GLY A 71 37.45 -5.75 19.92
C GLY A 71 38.29 -5.28 18.74
N LYS A 72 37.74 -4.46 17.82
CA LYS A 72 38.50 -3.82 16.74
C LYS A 72 38.91 -2.41 17.14
N LYS A 73 40.16 -2.03 16.86
CA LYS A 73 40.63 -0.65 16.97
C LYS A 73 40.41 0.07 15.64
N ILE A 74 40.02 1.35 15.69
CA ILE A 74 40.02 2.20 14.51
C ILE A 74 41.49 2.34 14.07
N LYS A 75 41.79 1.89 12.86
CA LYS A 75 43.07 2.19 12.20
C LYS A 75 42.87 3.48 11.43
N GLN A 76 43.82 4.43 11.52
CA GLN A 76 43.91 5.49 10.54
C GLN A 76 44.34 4.84 9.22
N ASN A 77 43.36 4.47 8.40
CA ASN A 77 43.64 4.20 6.99
C ASN A 77 43.46 5.54 6.29
N SER A 78 44.54 6.31 6.19
CA SER A 78 44.62 7.42 5.25
C SER A 78 44.72 6.81 3.85
N GLU A 79 43.62 6.25 3.35
CA GLU A 79 43.46 6.13 1.91
C GLU A 79 43.10 7.53 1.43
N GLU A 80 44.16 8.31 1.18
CA GLU A 80 44.07 9.44 0.26
C GLU A 80 43.47 8.90 -1.03
N LEU A 81 42.27 9.37 -1.35
CA LEU A 81 41.71 9.27 -2.68
C LEU A 81 42.54 10.18 -3.59
N GLU A 82 43.49 9.60 -4.32
CA GLU A 82 43.83 10.08 -5.66
C GLU A 82 42.69 9.76 -6.64
#